data_AF-A0A534S217-F1
#
_entry.id   AF-A0A534S217-F1
#
_cell.length_a   1.000
_cell.length_b   1.000
_cell.length_c   1.000
_cell.angle_alpha   90.00
_cell.angle_beta   90.00
_cell.angle_gamma   90.00
#
_symmetry.space_group_name_H-M   'P 1'
#
loop_
_entity.id
_entity.type
_entity.pdbx_description
1 polymer ?
#
loop_
_entity_poly.entity_id
_entity_poly.type
_entity_poly.pdbx_seq_one_letter_code
_entity_poly.pdbx_strand_id
1 'polypeptide(L)'
;MEIFHFAAPGALPENPALFILPPESSPLVDLGAPISNVQISSWREPHALTRYINFSLFRPTYARPLKPQTAGDVIIETPGGALAFAVERQGARYLALGFDPLPYLGRENLPMSIFTLNFLDWFFESGVSRGQATGEPIPLGALQPGDFLIAPAGNKVALKPGSVNFLETFQQGIYQRQRGREIDVYARNLADTNESDLRTPSPIELHDTSKSSGSASTLFTFWPYLLLASLLLFFIEWFINPRMSSSNLRRFSGRPVSIR
;
A
#
# COMPACT_ATOMS: atom_id res chain seq x y z
N MET A 1 -7.49 -3.13 -13.06
CA MET A 1 -8.45 -2.45 -12.17
C MET A 1 -8.22 -0.96 -12.26
N GLU A 2 -9.27 -0.20 -12.51
CA GLU A 2 -9.25 1.27 -12.54
C GLU A 2 -9.71 1.83 -11.19
N ILE A 3 -9.15 2.96 -10.75
CA ILE A 3 -9.51 3.60 -9.48
C ILE A 3 -9.93 5.04 -9.77
N PHE A 4 -11.15 5.39 -9.38
CA PHE A 4 -11.69 6.74 -9.46
C PHE A 4 -11.88 7.28 -8.05
N HIS A 5 -11.14 8.32 -7.70
CA HIS A 5 -11.22 8.99 -6.41
C HIS A 5 -11.89 10.36 -6.58
N PHE A 6 -13.03 10.58 -5.92
CA PHE A 6 -13.88 11.77 -6.08
C PHE A 6 -14.35 12.02 -7.53
N ALA A 7 -14.35 10.97 -8.36
CA ALA A 7 -14.68 11.04 -9.78
C ALA A 7 -15.48 9.80 -10.20
N ALA A 8 -16.22 9.93 -11.29
CA ALA A 8 -16.84 8.80 -11.98
C ALA A 8 -16.99 9.14 -13.47
N PRO A 9 -16.62 8.24 -14.40
CA PRO A 9 -16.96 8.39 -15.82
C PRO A 9 -18.47 8.37 -16.02
N GLY A 10 -18.94 9.01 -17.09
CA GLY A 10 -20.37 9.04 -17.45
C GLY A 10 -20.93 7.67 -17.86
N ALA A 11 -20.07 6.71 -18.21
CA ALA A 11 -20.42 5.33 -18.46
C ALA A 11 -19.47 4.41 -17.68
N LEU A 12 -19.94 3.22 -17.32
CA LEU A 12 -19.10 2.23 -16.64
C LEU A 12 -17.94 1.79 -17.54
N PRO A 13 -16.69 1.73 -17.03
CA PRO A 13 -15.56 1.22 -17.78
C PRO A 13 -15.71 -0.28 -18.02
N GLU A 14 -15.04 -0.82 -19.05
CA GLU A 14 -15.07 -2.27 -19.33
C GLU A 14 -14.24 -3.08 -18.30
N ASN A 15 -13.22 -2.43 -17.71
CA ASN A 15 -12.36 -3.05 -16.71
C ASN A 15 -12.99 -2.99 -15.31
N PRO A 16 -12.63 -3.93 -14.41
CA PRO A 16 -13.02 -3.82 -13.01
C PRO A 16 -12.59 -2.49 -12.41
N ALA A 17 -13.50 -1.81 -11.67
CA ALA A 17 -13.23 -0.47 -11.18
C ALA A 17 -13.67 -0.23 -9.72
N LEU A 18 -12.85 0.54 -9.01
CA LEU A 18 -13.10 1.04 -7.67
C LEU A 18 -13.48 2.51 -7.73
N PHE A 19 -14.60 2.88 -7.11
CA PHE A 19 -15.08 4.25 -6.98
C PHE A 19 -15.02 4.66 -5.52
N ILE A 20 -14.16 5.61 -5.17
CA ILE A 20 -14.01 6.14 -3.82
C ILE A 20 -14.68 7.51 -3.78
N LEU A 21 -15.71 7.64 -2.95
CA LEU A 21 -16.50 8.87 -2.79
C LEU A 21 -16.95 9.48 -4.15
N PRO A 22 -17.60 8.70 -5.03
CA PRO A 22 -17.97 9.15 -6.37
C PRO A 22 -18.97 10.33 -6.34
N PRO A 23 -18.99 11.22 -7.33
CA PRO A 23 -19.94 12.35 -7.37
C PRO A 23 -21.41 11.87 -7.53
N GLU A 24 -22.36 12.78 -7.27
CA GLU A 24 -23.82 12.51 -7.34
C GLU A 24 -24.35 12.17 -8.74
N SER A 25 -23.52 12.28 -9.78
CA SER A 25 -23.85 11.91 -11.16
C SER A 25 -23.20 10.58 -11.58
N SER A 26 -22.87 9.71 -10.63
CA SER A 26 -22.22 8.43 -10.90
C SER A 26 -23.24 7.41 -11.43
N PRO A 27 -22.85 6.56 -12.41
CA PRO A 27 -23.77 5.57 -12.98
C PRO A 27 -24.17 4.44 -12.01
N LEU A 28 -23.51 4.31 -10.84
CA LEU A 28 -23.76 3.22 -9.89
C LEU A 28 -24.56 3.65 -8.66
N VAL A 29 -24.25 4.82 -8.12
CA VAL A 29 -24.67 5.25 -6.79
C VAL A 29 -24.80 6.76 -6.74
N ASP A 30 -25.76 7.26 -5.97
CA ASP A 30 -25.76 8.65 -5.51
C ASP A 30 -25.17 8.75 -4.11
N LEU A 31 -24.71 9.95 -3.75
CA LEU A 31 -24.23 10.21 -2.40
C LEU A 31 -25.31 10.90 -1.55
N GLY A 32 -25.48 10.38 -0.35
CA GLY A 32 -26.21 11.02 0.74
C GLY A 32 -25.43 12.18 1.38
N ALA A 33 -26.04 12.74 2.42
CA ALA A 33 -25.42 13.77 3.24
C ALA A 33 -24.17 13.22 3.96
N PRO A 34 -23.11 14.05 4.13
CA PRO A 34 -21.92 13.64 4.84
C PRO A 34 -22.21 13.34 6.32
N ILE A 35 -21.54 12.31 6.83
CA ILE A 35 -21.59 11.88 8.22
C ILE A 35 -20.17 11.81 8.79
N SER A 36 -20.00 12.29 10.03
CA SER A 36 -18.69 12.36 10.71
C SER A 36 -18.51 11.34 11.82
N ASN A 37 -19.60 10.73 12.31
CA ASN A 37 -19.53 9.64 13.30
C ASN A 37 -20.17 8.39 12.70
N VAL A 38 -19.38 7.67 11.92
CA VAL A 38 -19.85 6.50 11.19
C VAL A 38 -20.13 5.35 12.18
N GLN A 39 -21.35 4.81 12.09
CA GLN A 39 -21.77 3.63 12.83
C GLN A 39 -22.30 2.58 11.86
N ILE A 40 -21.61 1.44 11.80
CA ILE A 40 -22.02 0.32 10.97
C ILE A 40 -23.24 -0.35 11.60
N SER A 41 -24.33 -0.48 10.85
CA SER A 41 -25.57 -1.12 11.30
C SER A 41 -25.65 -2.58 10.88
N SER A 42 -25.19 -2.89 9.67
CA SER A 42 -25.22 -4.23 9.11
C SER A 42 -24.06 -4.41 8.12
N TRP A 43 -23.71 -5.66 7.87
CA TRP A 43 -22.77 -6.03 6.82
C TRP A 43 -23.17 -7.37 6.24
N ARG A 44 -22.75 -7.61 5.00
CA ARG A 44 -23.06 -8.86 4.30
C ARG A 44 -22.12 -9.97 4.74
N GLU A 45 -22.71 -11.09 5.15
CA GLU A 45 -22.00 -12.31 5.51
C GLU A 45 -22.77 -13.52 4.93
N PRO A 46 -22.12 -14.46 4.24
CA PRO A 46 -20.70 -14.47 3.87
C PRO A 46 -20.39 -13.52 2.69
N HIS A 47 -19.29 -12.76 2.75
CA HIS A 47 -18.76 -12.02 1.60
C HIS A 47 -17.24 -11.82 1.68
N ALA A 48 -16.53 -11.88 0.55
CA ALA A 48 -15.07 -11.78 0.53
C ALA A 48 -14.53 -10.48 1.14
N LEU A 49 -15.27 -9.37 0.93
CA LEU A 49 -14.94 -8.03 1.41
C LEU A 49 -15.05 -7.85 2.94
N THR A 50 -15.88 -8.65 3.60
CA THR A 50 -16.22 -8.48 5.03
C THR A 50 -15.44 -9.42 5.95
N ARG A 51 -14.65 -10.34 5.38
CA ARG A 51 -13.87 -11.36 6.11
C ARG A 51 -12.90 -10.75 7.11
N TYR A 52 -12.85 -11.30 8.32
CA TYR A 52 -11.87 -10.96 9.36
C TYR A 52 -11.92 -9.50 9.84
N ILE A 53 -12.98 -8.75 9.54
CA ILE A 53 -13.14 -7.35 9.99
C ILE A 53 -13.95 -7.33 11.29
N ASN A 54 -13.42 -6.66 12.30
CA ASN A 54 -14.22 -6.27 13.46
C ASN A 54 -14.96 -4.95 13.19
N PHE A 55 -16.21 -5.03 12.73
CA PHE A 55 -17.03 -3.86 12.39
C PHE A 55 -17.35 -2.94 13.57
N SER A 56 -17.24 -3.41 14.82
CA SER A 56 -17.40 -2.56 16.01
C SER A 56 -16.31 -1.48 16.10
N LEU A 57 -15.14 -1.77 15.52
CA LEU A 57 -13.97 -0.89 15.46
C LEU A 57 -13.78 -0.26 14.07
N PHE A 58 -14.62 -0.60 13.09
CA PHE A 58 -14.53 -0.05 11.74
C PHE A 58 -15.17 1.33 11.70
N ARG A 59 -14.34 2.38 11.85
CA ARG A 59 -14.80 3.77 11.95
C ARG A 59 -14.05 4.68 10.98
N PRO A 60 -14.52 4.81 9.73
CA PRO A 60 -14.04 5.84 8.82
C PRO A 60 -14.26 7.23 9.43
N THR A 61 -13.27 8.12 9.32
CA THR A 61 -13.35 9.50 9.84
C THR A 61 -14.39 10.34 9.10
N TYR A 62 -14.56 10.05 7.82
CA TYR A 62 -15.50 10.72 6.94
C TYR A 62 -16.19 9.68 6.06
N ALA A 63 -17.50 9.80 5.94
CA ALA A 63 -18.26 9.03 4.96
C ALA A 63 -19.44 9.81 4.41
N ARG A 64 -19.87 9.43 3.21
CA ARG A 64 -21.13 9.79 2.57
C ARG A 64 -21.86 8.49 2.25
N PRO A 65 -23.02 8.21 2.88
CA PRO A 65 -23.80 7.02 2.57
C PRO A 65 -24.17 6.98 1.09
N LEU A 66 -24.03 5.81 0.48
CA LEU A 66 -24.36 5.52 -0.90
C LEU A 66 -25.84 5.15 -1.02
N LYS A 67 -26.47 5.62 -2.09
CA LYS A 67 -27.80 5.20 -2.53
C LYS A 67 -27.64 4.47 -3.86
N PRO A 68 -27.70 3.13 -3.88
CA PRO A 68 -27.61 2.36 -5.12
C PRO A 68 -28.66 2.77 -6.14
N GLN A 69 -28.22 3.03 -7.37
CA GLN A 69 -29.08 3.33 -8.52
C GLN A 69 -29.29 2.10 -9.43
N THR A 70 -28.58 1.01 -9.15
CA THR A 70 -28.65 -0.26 -9.87
C THR A 70 -28.79 -1.43 -8.90
N ALA A 71 -29.23 -2.59 -9.41
CA ALA A 71 -29.17 -3.83 -8.66
C ALA A 71 -27.71 -4.25 -8.39
N GLY A 72 -27.46 -4.74 -7.19
CA GLY A 72 -26.15 -5.17 -6.73
C GLY A 72 -26.18 -5.52 -5.24
N ASP A 73 -25.00 -5.71 -4.67
CA ASP A 73 -24.83 -6.15 -3.30
C ASP A 73 -24.42 -4.98 -2.40
N VAL A 74 -25.28 -4.64 -1.45
CA VAL A 74 -24.89 -3.81 -0.30
C VAL A 74 -24.01 -4.66 0.62
N ILE A 75 -22.78 -4.22 0.84
CA ILE A 75 -21.73 -4.95 1.55
C ILE A 75 -21.59 -4.47 2.99
N ILE A 76 -21.59 -3.15 3.18
CA ILE A 76 -21.54 -2.49 4.48
C ILE A 76 -22.67 -1.47 4.49
N GLU A 77 -23.42 -1.42 5.58
CA GLU A 77 -24.55 -0.52 5.74
C GLU A 77 -24.43 0.31 7.02
N THR A 78 -24.99 1.50 6.96
CA THR A 78 -25.23 2.38 8.10
C THR A 78 -26.71 2.72 8.14
N PRO A 79 -27.22 3.26 9.26
CA PRO A 79 -28.60 3.77 9.30
C PRO A 79 -28.92 4.81 8.23
N GLY A 80 -27.91 5.51 7.68
CA GLY A 80 -28.05 6.51 6.64
C GLY A 80 -27.97 5.98 5.20
N GLY A 81 -27.71 4.69 5.01
CA GLY A 81 -27.54 4.06 3.70
C GLY A 81 -26.29 3.17 3.62
N ALA A 82 -26.01 2.64 2.42
CA ALA A 82 -24.87 1.78 2.18
C ALA A 82 -23.54 2.55 2.34
N LEU A 83 -22.47 1.89 2.77
CA LEU A 83 -21.11 2.45 2.75
C LEU A 83 -20.20 1.76 1.74
N ALA A 84 -20.49 0.51 1.43
CA ALA A 84 -19.81 -0.23 0.38
C ALA A 84 -20.88 -0.96 -0.43
N PHE A 85 -20.85 -0.77 -1.76
CA PHE A 85 -21.80 -1.34 -2.69
C PHE A 85 -21.05 -1.98 -3.85
N ALA A 86 -21.29 -3.27 -4.09
CA ALA A 86 -20.62 -4.07 -5.11
C ALA A 86 -21.59 -4.43 -6.24
N VAL A 87 -21.10 -4.41 -7.48
CA VAL A 87 -21.85 -4.82 -8.66
C VAL A 87 -20.95 -5.69 -9.53
N GLU A 88 -21.50 -6.76 -10.09
CA GLU A 88 -20.83 -7.55 -11.11
C GLU A 88 -21.63 -7.44 -12.42
N ARG A 89 -20.98 -6.98 -13.50
CA ARG A 89 -21.62 -6.80 -14.80
C ARG A 89 -20.67 -7.24 -15.90
N GLN A 90 -21.13 -8.15 -16.76
CA GLN A 90 -20.36 -8.69 -17.90
C GLN A 90 -19.00 -9.29 -17.49
N GLY A 91 -18.92 -9.88 -16.28
CA GLY A 91 -17.69 -10.45 -15.74
C GLY A 91 -16.73 -9.43 -15.11
N ALA A 92 -17.02 -8.14 -15.19
CA ALA A 92 -16.27 -7.10 -14.48
C ALA A 92 -16.92 -6.80 -13.13
N ARG A 93 -16.08 -6.69 -12.09
CA ARG A 93 -16.47 -6.30 -10.74
C ARG A 93 -16.31 -4.79 -10.55
N TYR A 94 -17.28 -4.17 -9.89
CA TYR A 94 -17.27 -2.76 -9.53
C TYR A 94 -17.55 -2.62 -8.04
N LEU A 95 -16.80 -1.77 -7.36
CA LEU A 95 -17.00 -1.46 -5.96
C LEU A 95 -17.11 0.05 -5.79
N ALA A 96 -18.21 0.52 -5.21
CA ALA A 96 -18.38 1.90 -4.78
C ALA A 96 -18.24 1.98 -3.26
N LEU A 97 -17.41 2.92 -2.80
CA LEU A 97 -17.15 3.21 -1.40
C LEU A 97 -17.62 4.62 -1.07
N GLY A 98 -18.42 4.72 -0.01
CA GLY A 98 -18.86 5.98 0.57
C GLY A 98 -17.85 6.58 1.53
N PHE A 99 -16.63 6.07 1.59
CA PHE A 99 -15.56 6.56 2.46
C PHE A 99 -14.22 6.34 1.75
N ASP A 100 -13.18 7.00 2.23
CA ASP A 100 -11.82 6.80 1.72
C ASP A 100 -11.09 5.74 2.58
N PRO A 101 -10.71 4.57 2.01
CA PRO A 101 -9.89 3.59 2.71
C PRO A 101 -8.39 3.92 2.69
N LEU A 102 -7.98 4.98 1.97
CA LEU A 102 -6.59 5.35 1.78
C LEU A 102 -6.18 6.50 2.73
N PRO A 103 -4.90 6.60 3.11
CA PRO A 103 -3.80 5.67 2.81
C PRO A 103 -3.91 4.35 3.60
N TYR A 104 -3.13 3.34 3.23
CA TYR A 104 -3.03 2.11 4.02
C TYR A 104 -2.32 2.39 5.37
N LEU A 105 -3.01 2.10 6.47
CA LEU A 105 -2.54 2.43 7.83
C LEU A 105 -1.96 1.24 8.61
N GLY A 106 -2.02 0.02 8.06
CA GLY A 106 -1.53 -1.19 8.70
C GLY A 106 -2.08 -1.39 10.12
N ARG A 107 -1.18 -1.42 11.11
CA ARG A 107 -1.52 -1.67 12.52
C ARG A 107 -2.22 -0.49 13.20
N GLU A 108 -2.09 0.72 12.67
CA GLU A 108 -2.70 1.93 13.26
C GLU A 108 -4.23 1.93 13.08
N ASN A 109 -4.72 1.31 12.00
CA ASN A 109 -6.14 1.08 11.79
C ASN A 109 -6.36 -0.29 11.16
N LEU A 110 -6.36 -1.32 12.02
CA LEU A 110 -6.44 -2.71 11.58
C LEU A 110 -7.74 -3.03 10.82
N PRO A 111 -8.95 -2.64 11.27
CA PRO A 111 -10.18 -2.91 10.52
C PRO A 111 -10.18 -2.31 9.11
N MET A 112 -9.71 -1.06 8.97
CA MET A 112 -9.61 -0.41 7.65
C MET A 112 -8.57 -1.09 6.76
N SER A 113 -7.45 -1.49 7.34
CA SER A 113 -6.36 -2.16 6.61
C SER A 113 -6.77 -3.54 6.13
N ILE A 114 -7.49 -4.32 6.94
CA ILE A 114 -8.05 -5.62 6.53
C ILE A 114 -9.09 -5.42 5.42
N PHE A 115 -9.99 -4.45 5.54
CA PHE A 115 -10.92 -4.12 4.46
C PHE A 115 -10.20 -3.77 3.15
N THR A 116 -9.12 -2.99 3.27
CA THR A 116 -8.30 -2.60 2.12
C THR A 116 -7.72 -3.81 1.39
N LEU A 117 -7.14 -4.74 2.15
CA LEU A 117 -6.60 -5.98 1.60
C LEU A 117 -7.71 -6.86 1.00
N ASN A 118 -8.85 -7.00 1.70
CA ASN A 118 -9.97 -7.81 1.23
C ASN A 118 -10.51 -7.32 -0.13
N PHE A 119 -10.63 -6.00 -0.34
CA PHE A 119 -11.11 -5.50 -1.62
C PHE A 119 -10.08 -5.68 -2.74
N LEU A 120 -8.79 -5.48 -2.45
CA LEU A 120 -7.73 -5.72 -3.42
C LEU A 120 -7.75 -7.20 -3.85
N ASP A 121 -7.79 -8.12 -2.90
CA ASP A 121 -7.89 -9.55 -3.16
C ASP A 121 -9.15 -9.90 -3.96
N TRP A 122 -10.30 -9.30 -3.62
CA TRP A 122 -11.55 -9.51 -4.33
C TRP A 122 -11.49 -9.06 -5.80
N PHE A 123 -10.76 -7.99 -6.11
CA PHE A 123 -10.52 -7.58 -7.51
C PHE A 123 -9.51 -8.51 -8.22
N PHE A 124 -8.49 -9.01 -7.51
CA PHE A 124 -7.52 -9.96 -8.06
C PHE A 124 -8.13 -11.35 -8.34
N GLU A 125 -9.07 -11.81 -7.52
CA GLU A 125 -9.79 -13.07 -7.75
C GLU A 125 -10.68 -13.02 -9.01
N SER A 126 -11.18 -11.86 -9.43
CA SER A 126 -12.02 -11.69 -10.65
C SER A 126 -11.26 -11.69 -11.98
N GLY A 127 -9.96 -11.99 -11.99
CA GLY A 127 -9.19 -12.07 -13.24
C GLY A 127 -8.27 -10.88 -13.50
N VAL A 128 -8.04 -10.00 -12.50
CA VAL A 128 -6.78 -9.25 -12.50
C VAL A 128 -5.70 -10.25 -12.12
N SER A 129 -4.99 -10.79 -13.12
CA SER A 129 -4.03 -11.87 -12.93
C SER A 129 -3.13 -11.60 -11.73
N ARG A 130 -3.30 -12.41 -10.68
CA ARG A 130 -2.29 -12.59 -9.63
C ARG A 130 -0.96 -12.82 -10.36
N GLY A 131 0.10 -12.10 -9.98
CA GLY A 131 1.36 -12.13 -10.72
C GLY A 131 1.77 -13.56 -11.05
N GLN A 132 1.89 -13.90 -12.33
CA GLN A 132 2.18 -15.27 -12.76
C GLN A 132 3.62 -15.62 -12.39
N ALA A 133 3.80 -16.79 -11.79
CA ALA A 133 5.11 -17.23 -11.34
C ALA A 133 5.99 -17.65 -12.53
N THR A 134 7.31 -17.55 -12.36
CA THR A 134 8.25 -18.20 -13.28
C THR A 134 8.00 -19.70 -13.36
N GLY A 135 8.09 -20.27 -14.57
CA GLY A 135 7.78 -21.67 -14.83
C GLY A 135 6.32 -21.94 -15.21
N GLU A 136 5.40 -20.98 -15.03
CA GLU A 136 4.04 -21.12 -15.56
C GLU A 136 3.98 -20.81 -17.06
N PRO A 137 3.26 -21.63 -17.87
CA PRO A 137 3.13 -21.39 -19.31
C PRO A 137 2.53 -20.01 -19.64
N ILE A 138 2.97 -19.39 -20.73
CA ILE A 138 2.28 -18.25 -21.34
C ILE A 138 1.30 -18.78 -22.39
N PRO A 139 -0.02 -18.59 -22.25
CA PRO A 139 -0.96 -18.89 -23.32
C PRO A 139 -0.79 -17.85 -24.43
N LEU A 140 -0.36 -18.30 -25.61
CA LEU A 140 -0.07 -17.46 -26.77
C LEU A 140 -1.29 -17.30 -27.69
N GLY A 141 -2.34 -18.11 -27.54
CA GLY A 141 -3.50 -18.07 -28.43
C GLY A 141 -3.14 -18.34 -29.89
N ALA A 142 -3.83 -17.69 -30.83
CA ALA A 142 -3.58 -17.88 -32.26
C ALA A 142 -2.23 -17.26 -32.69
N LEU A 143 -1.33 -18.08 -33.22
CA LEU A 143 -0.01 -17.68 -33.74
C LEU A 143 -0.06 -17.36 -35.23
N GLN A 144 0.61 -16.28 -35.64
CA GLN A 144 0.85 -15.98 -37.05
C GLN A 144 2.29 -16.35 -37.46
N PRO A 145 2.54 -16.68 -38.74
CA PRO A 145 3.89 -16.92 -39.23
C PRO A 145 4.77 -15.66 -39.06
N GLY A 146 5.85 -15.78 -38.29
CA GLY A 146 6.77 -14.67 -38.01
C GLY A 146 6.61 -14.04 -36.61
N ASP A 147 5.65 -14.50 -35.80
CA ASP A 147 5.57 -14.10 -34.40
C ASP A 147 6.81 -14.53 -33.62
N PHE A 148 7.37 -13.62 -32.83
CA PHE A 148 8.46 -13.92 -31.90
C PHE A 148 8.16 -13.36 -30.52
N LEU A 149 8.68 -14.07 -29.53
CA LEU A 149 8.66 -13.67 -28.14
C LEU A 149 10.05 -13.15 -27.75
N ILE A 150 10.13 -11.95 -27.20
CA ILE A 150 11.32 -11.40 -26.58
C ILE A 150 11.24 -11.79 -25.11
N ALA A 151 12.14 -12.66 -24.67
CA ALA A 151 12.24 -13.02 -23.25
C ALA A 151 12.94 -11.89 -22.46
N PRO A 152 12.83 -11.86 -21.11
CA PRO A 152 13.36 -10.79 -20.28
C PRO A 152 14.87 -10.54 -20.47
N ALA A 153 15.64 -11.58 -20.81
CA ALA A 153 17.06 -11.46 -21.13
C ALA A 153 17.36 -10.83 -22.51
N GLY A 154 16.32 -10.45 -23.27
CA GLY A 154 16.43 -9.82 -24.59
C GLY A 154 16.61 -10.79 -25.76
N ASN A 155 16.65 -12.10 -25.50
CA ASN A 155 16.69 -13.12 -26.52
C ASN A 155 15.34 -13.25 -27.24
N LYS A 156 15.40 -13.30 -28.58
CA LYS A 156 14.22 -13.52 -29.43
C LYS A 156 14.01 -15.02 -29.63
N VAL A 157 12.83 -15.50 -29.27
CA VAL A 157 12.40 -16.88 -29.47
C VAL A 157 11.31 -16.90 -30.53
N ALA A 158 11.58 -17.57 -31.65
CA ALA A 158 10.59 -17.73 -32.71
C ALA A 158 9.47 -18.66 -32.24
N LEU A 159 8.22 -18.22 -32.35
CA LEU A 159 7.07 -19.02 -31.96
C LEU A 159 6.69 -19.95 -33.10
N LYS A 160 6.61 -21.25 -32.81
CA LYS A 160 6.25 -22.27 -33.82
C LYS A 160 4.75 -22.21 -34.10
N PRO A 161 4.29 -22.17 -35.37
CA PRO A 161 2.88 -22.25 -35.70
C PRO A 161 2.24 -23.50 -35.07
N GLY A 162 1.16 -23.31 -34.30
CA GLY A 162 0.46 -24.39 -33.59
C GLY A 162 0.83 -24.58 -32.11
N SER A 163 1.86 -23.88 -31.60
CA SER A 163 2.14 -23.85 -30.16
C SER A 163 1.13 -22.96 -29.43
N VAL A 164 0.24 -23.56 -28.63
CA VAL A 164 -0.76 -22.80 -27.85
C VAL A 164 -0.14 -22.13 -26.63
N ASN A 165 0.92 -22.72 -26.08
CA ASN A 165 1.59 -22.26 -24.85
C ASN A 165 3.11 -22.13 -25.05
N PHE A 166 3.70 -21.12 -24.43
CA PHE A 166 5.15 -20.97 -24.26
C PHE A 166 5.57 -21.45 -22.87
N LEU A 167 6.52 -22.37 -22.79
CA LEU A 167 6.91 -23.04 -21.53
C LEU A 167 8.21 -22.52 -20.92
N GLU A 168 9.05 -21.82 -21.68
CA GLU A 168 10.38 -21.37 -21.21
C GLU A 168 10.27 -20.07 -20.40
N THR A 169 9.42 -20.08 -19.37
CA THR A 169 9.13 -18.92 -18.51
C THR A 169 9.95 -18.91 -17.22
N PHE A 170 11.15 -19.51 -17.25
CA PHE A 170 12.02 -19.65 -16.08
C PHE A 170 12.72 -18.35 -15.67
N GLN A 171 12.74 -17.33 -16.54
CA GLN A 171 13.33 -16.04 -16.24
C GLN A 171 12.28 -15.08 -15.69
N GLN A 172 12.62 -14.39 -14.60
CA GLN A 172 11.82 -13.29 -14.09
C GLN A 172 11.86 -12.11 -15.05
N GLY A 173 10.71 -11.44 -15.22
CA GLY A 173 10.62 -10.16 -15.92
C GLY A 173 9.47 -10.13 -16.91
N ILE A 174 9.63 -9.29 -17.93
CA ILE A 174 8.59 -9.02 -18.93
C ILE A 174 8.92 -9.76 -20.22
N TYR A 175 8.04 -10.66 -20.64
CA TYR A 175 8.06 -11.27 -21.96
C TYR A 175 7.19 -10.44 -22.90
N GLN A 176 7.71 -10.12 -24.07
CA GLN A 176 6.99 -9.32 -25.06
C GLN A 176 6.78 -10.15 -26.32
N ARG A 177 5.53 -10.38 -26.70
CA ARG A 177 5.20 -11.01 -27.98
C ARG A 177 4.96 -9.91 -29.00
N GLN A 178 5.68 -9.97 -30.11
CA GLN A 178 5.46 -9.07 -31.22
C GLN A 178 4.63 -9.77 -32.31
N ARG A 179 3.42 -9.27 -32.54
CA ARG A 179 2.50 -9.70 -33.60
C ARG A 179 2.39 -8.59 -34.63
N GLY A 180 3.34 -8.54 -35.55
CA GLY A 180 3.46 -7.45 -36.53
C GLY A 180 3.70 -6.09 -35.85
N ARG A 181 2.64 -5.26 -35.74
CA ARG A 181 2.67 -3.94 -35.09
C ARG A 181 2.19 -3.96 -33.63
N GLU A 182 1.61 -5.06 -33.18
CA GLU A 182 1.03 -5.17 -31.84
C GLU A 182 2.01 -5.87 -30.89
N ILE A 183 2.06 -5.41 -29.64
CA ILE A 183 2.95 -5.93 -28.61
C ILE A 183 2.09 -6.40 -27.44
N ASP A 184 2.05 -7.72 -27.22
CA ASP A 184 1.45 -8.30 -26.03
C ASP A 184 2.52 -8.46 -24.96
N VAL A 185 2.19 -8.11 -23.71
CA VAL A 185 3.14 -8.06 -22.60
C VAL A 185 2.73 -9.04 -21.52
N TYR A 186 3.65 -9.91 -21.11
CA TYR A 186 3.43 -10.93 -20.08
C TYR A 186 4.47 -10.81 -18.98
N ALA A 187 4.05 -10.42 -17.78
CA ALA A 187 4.93 -10.36 -16.62
C ALA A 187 5.05 -11.75 -15.95
N ARG A 188 6.27 -12.12 -15.56
CA ARG A 188 6.58 -13.30 -14.74
C ARG A 188 7.41 -12.87 -13.53
N ASN A 189 6.98 -13.25 -12.33
CA ASN A 189 7.69 -12.97 -11.09
C ASN A 189 8.32 -14.23 -10.52
N LEU A 190 9.42 -14.11 -9.73
CA LEU A 190 9.95 -15.20 -8.89
C LEU A 190 9.02 -15.55 -7.71
N ALA A 191 7.73 -15.21 -7.82
CA ALA A 191 6.79 -15.37 -6.73
C ALA A 191 6.60 -16.86 -6.44
N ASP A 192 7.27 -17.36 -5.41
CA ASP A 192 6.95 -18.63 -4.77
C ASP A 192 5.92 -18.36 -3.68
N THR A 193 4.78 -19.05 -3.76
CA THR A 193 3.73 -19.00 -2.73
C THR A 193 4.24 -19.38 -1.35
N ASN A 194 5.29 -20.19 -1.26
CA ASN A 194 5.93 -20.58 0.01
C ASN A 194 6.78 -19.47 0.61
N GLU A 195 7.40 -18.59 -0.19
CA GLU A 195 8.17 -17.45 0.35
C GLU A 195 7.29 -16.45 1.09
N SER A 196 6.04 -16.32 0.66
CA SER A 196 5.04 -15.47 1.32
C SER A 196 4.29 -16.17 2.46
N ASP A 197 4.52 -17.48 2.65
CA ASP A 197 3.87 -18.24 3.73
C ASP A 197 4.64 -18.10 5.04
N LEU A 198 4.26 -17.07 5.82
CA LEU A 198 4.83 -16.82 7.14
C LEU A 198 4.33 -17.79 8.23
N ARG A 199 3.46 -18.76 7.91
CA ARG A 199 2.95 -19.72 8.89
C ARG A 199 3.98 -20.78 9.25
N THR A 200 4.94 -21.04 8.36
CA THR A 200 6.04 -21.99 8.57
C THR A 200 7.38 -21.29 8.28
N PRO A 201 8.03 -20.70 9.30
CA PRO A 201 9.33 -20.07 9.09
C PRO A 201 10.37 -21.14 8.71
N SER A 202 10.92 -21.04 7.50
CA SER A 202 12.10 -21.81 7.10
C SER A 202 13.30 -21.35 7.95
N PRO A 203 14.04 -22.26 8.61
CA PRO A 203 15.27 -21.91 9.32
C PRO A 203 16.26 -21.27 8.35
N ILE A 204 16.62 -20.02 8.59
CA ILE A 204 17.70 -19.36 7.85
C ILE A 204 18.99 -19.91 8.44
N GLU A 205 19.62 -20.86 7.73
CA GLU A 205 20.97 -21.30 8.07
C GLU A 205 21.98 -20.20 7.70
N LEU A 206 22.15 -19.27 8.64
CA LEU A 206 23.26 -18.33 8.62
C LEU A 206 24.53 -19.16 8.79
N HIS A 207 25.20 -19.46 7.68
CA HIS A 207 26.57 -19.93 7.74
C HIS A 207 27.39 -18.79 8.35
N ASP A 208 27.93 -19.01 9.55
CA ASP A 208 28.92 -18.14 10.16
C ASP A 208 30.12 -18.08 9.21
N THR A 209 30.10 -17.11 8.28
CA THR A 209 31.32 -16.63 7.65
C THR A 209 32.18 -16.14 8.80
N SER A 210 33.12 -17.00 9.19
CA SER A 210 34.13 -16.74 10.20
C SER A 210 34.59 -15.31 10.03
N LYS A 211 34.26 -14.46 11.01
CA LYS A 211 34.68 -13.07 11.04
C LYS A 211 36.18 -13.05 10.78
N SER A 212 36.55 -12.65 9.56
CA SER A 212 37.86 -12.11 9.27
C SER A 212 38.12 -11.10 10.38
N SER A 213 39.16 -11.34 11.17
CA SER A 213 39.58 -10.45 12.25
C SER A 213 40.09 -9.16 11.61
N GLY A 214 39.16 -8.32 11.19
CA GLY A 214 39.40 -6.98 10.73
C GLY A 214 40.01 -6.22 11.89
N SER A 215 41.28 -5.83 11.73
CA SER A 215 42.05 -5.01 12.65
C SER A 215 41.15 -3.98 13.32
N ALA A 216 40.81 -4.22 14.59
CA ALA A 216 40.11 -3.27 15.41
C ALA A 216 40.96 -2.00 15.38
N SER A 217 40.43 -0.97 14.74
CA SER A 217 41.08 0.30 14.51
C SER A 217 41.65 0.81 15.82
N THR A 218 42.97 0.95 15.87
CA THR A 218 43.77 1.51 16.98
C THR A 218 43.27 2.86 17.48
N LEU A 219 42.40 3.53 16.71
CA LEU A 219 41.66 4.73 17.06
C LEU A 219 40.68 4.55 18.23
N PHE A 220 40.24 3.33 18.55
CA PHE A 220 39.32 3.07 19.68
C PHE A 220 40.01 3.02 21.05
N THR A 221 41.34 2.95 21.12
CA THR A 221 42.06 2.85 22.40
C THR A 221 42.38 4.22 23.02
N PHE A 222 42.46 5.29 22.22
CA PHE A 222 42.92 6.61 22.68
C PHE A 222 41.80 7.59 23.06
N TRP A 223 40.54 7.26 22.79
CA TRP A 223 39.39 8.11 23.12
C TRP A 223 39.29 8.52 24.61
N PRO A 224 39.67 7.70 25.62
CA PRO A 224 39.56 8.09 27.02
C PRO A 224 40.52 9.24 27.36
N TYR A 225 41.71 9.25 26.75
CA TYR A 225 42.70 10.30 26.94
C TYR A 225 42.31 11.61 26.26
N LEU A 226 41.67 11.55 25.09
CA LEU A 226 41.13 12.73 24.42
C LEU A 226 40.00 13.37 25.24
N LEU A 227 39.13 12.55 25.85
CA LEU A 227 38.07 13.04 26.73
C LEU A 227 38.66 13.68 28.00
N LEU A 228 39.69 13.06 28.60
CA LEU A 228 40.39 13.62 29.75
C LEU A 228 41.06 14.97 29.42
N ALA A 229 41.71 15.07 28.25
CA ALA A 229 42.35 16.32 27.80
C ALA A 229 41.32 17.44 27.58
N SER A 230 40.16 17.12 26.97
CA SER A 230 39.05 18.07 26.81
C SER A 230 38.52 18.56 28.17
N LEU A 231 38.38 17.67 29.15
CA LEU A 231 37.90 18.02 30.49
C LEU A 231 38.89 18.95 31.21
N LEU A 232 40.19 18.68 31.08
CA LEU A 232 41.25 19.50 31.66
C LEU A 232 41.27 20.91 31.06
N LEU A 233 41.12 21.01 29.73
CA LEU A 233 40.99 22.30 29.02
C LEU A 233 39.79 23.10 29.54
N PHE A 234 38.65 22.45 29.74
CA PHE A 234 37.46 23.08 30.30
C PHE A 234 37.68 23.63 31.72
N PHE A 235 38.36 22.87 32.59
CA PHE A 235 38.70 23.35 33.94
C PHE A 235 39.70 24.50 33.93
N ILE A 236 40.69 24.46 33.03
CA ILE A 236 41.65 25.55 32.86
C ILE A 236 40.94 26.82 32.41
N GLU A 237 40.05 26.72 31.41
CA GLU A 237 39.29 27.84 30.89
C GLU A 237 38.36 28.43 31.96
N TRP A 238 37.70 27.57 32.76
CA TRP A 238 36.90 27.98 33.90
C TRP A 238 37.72 28.77 34.93
N PHE A 239 38.95 28.34 35.21
CA PHE A 239 39.81 28.97 36.22
C PHE A 239 40.43 30.29 35.71
N ILE A 240 40.73 30.38 34.42
CA ILE A 240 41.29 31.60 33.78
C ILE A 240 40.21 32.65 33.55
N ASN A 241 38.94 32.25 33.38
CA ASN A 241 37.84 33.16 33.08
C ASN A 241 36.81 33.32 34.22
N PRO A 242 37.18 33.79 35.43
CA PRO A 242 36.22 34.14 36.47
C PRO A 242 35.60 35.52 36.17
N ARG A 243 34.88 35.66 35.05
CA ARG A 243 33.98 36.80 34.85
C ARG A 243 32.61 36.44 35.39
N MET A 244 32.47 36.76 36.68
CA MET A 244 31.21 36.93 37.41
C MET A 244 30.06 37.31 36.49
N SER A 245 29.02 36.48 36.51
CA SER A 245 27.65 36.88 36.24
C SER A 245 27.33 38.08 37.15
N SER A 246 27.54 39.29 36.61
CA SER A 246 27.02 40.51 37.21
C SER A 246 25.63 40.75 36.63
N SER A 247 24.67 40.54 37.51
CA SER A 247 23.28 40.91 37.39
C SER A 247 23.11 42.36 36.90
N ASN A 248 22.41 42.53 35.78
CA ASN A 248 21.78 43.81 35.43
C ASN A 248 20.26 43.67 35.59
N LEU A 249 19.81 43.56 36.84
CA LEU A 249 18.43 43.86 37.24
C LEU A 249 18.29 45.38 37.33
N ARG A 250 17.72 46.00 36.29
CA ARG A 250 17.30 47.40 36.31
C ARG A 250 16.25 47.61 37.42
N ARG A 251 16.61 48.39 38.44
CA ARG A 251 15.71 48.91 39.48
C ARG A 251 14.63 49.80 38.85
N PHE A 252 13.37 49.43 39.05
CA PHE A 252 12.21 50.28 38.90
C PHE A 252 11.98 50.98 40.26
N SER A 253 12.00 52.31 40.31
CA SER A 253 11.67 53.08 41.51
C SER A 253 10.66 54.18 41.16
N GLY A 254 9.48 54.16 41.80
CA GLY A 254 8.48 55.21 41.61
C GLY A 254 7.19 55.08 42.44
N ARG A 255 7.31 55.15 43.78
CA ARG A 255 6.37 55.66 44.82
C ARG A 255 4.91 55.14 44.94
N PRO A 256 4.46 54.74 46.16
CA PRO A 256 3.05 54.70 46.53
C PRO A 256 2.61 56.05 47.16
N VAL A 257 1.38 56.50 46.85
CA VAL A 257 0.71 57.59 47.58
C VAL A 257 -0.53 57.04 48.28
N SER A 258 -0.64 57.43 49.55
CA SER A 258 -1.59 57.01 50.57
C SER A 258 -3.04 57.41 50.27
N ILE A 259 -3.93 56.56 50.75
CA ILE A 259 -5.38 56.77 50.92
C ILE A 259 -5.63 57.87 51.95
N ARG A 260 -6.52 58.81 51.61
CA ARG A 260 -7.59 59.33 52.46
C ARG A 260 -8.77 59.73 51.60
#